data_AF-A0AAV7GD76-F1
#
_entry.id   AF-A0AAV7GD76-F1
#
_cell.length_a   1.000
_cell.length_b   1.000
_cell.length_c   1.000
_cell.angle_alpha   90.00
_cell.angle_beta   90.00
_cell.angle_gamma   90.00
#
_symmetry.space_group_name_H-M   'P 1'
#
loop_
_entity.id
_entity.type
_entity.pdbx_description
1 polymer ?
#
loop_
_entity_poly.entity_id
_entity_poly.type
_entity_poly.pdbx_seq_one_letter_code
_entity_poly.pdbx_strand_id
1 'polypeptide(L)'
;MSSSDRIELFIDPGTWEPMDEDMVSTDPIEFHSEEEPYIDRISFYQRKTGLTEAVQTGVGEKITRLIEYATNRSLHVIIVCASGGARMQEGSLSLMQMAKISSASYDYQSKKKLFYVSILTSPTTGGVTASFGMLGDIIIAEPNAYIAFAANKPVDIEVPQAVLPNTVFEAVVRIPYDMQLKQVLANGPIPGQKYSEIVFPILSPDPATKKDVHFLKYPIYVGGNRGRGQIYPDGSKSNNTVYNATTAGIVSRIVRKEKGGYEITIVDASEGCQVVDIIPPGPELLVSEGESIKLDQPLTSNPNVGGFGQGDAEIVLQDPLRVQGLLLFLASVILAQIFLVLKKKQFEKVQLYEMNF
;
A
#
# COMPACT_ATOMS: atom_id res chain seq x y z
N MET A 1 -24.79 1.38 18.11
CA MET A 1 -24.20 0.29 17.32
C MET A 1 -23.14 -0.35 18.19
N SER A 2 -23.41 -1.58 18.65
CA SER A 2 -22.45 -2.40 19.39
C SER A 2 -21.33 -2.90 18.46
N SER A 3 -20.27 -3.49 19.02
CA SER A 3 -19.24 -4.17 18.24
C SER A 3 -19.82 -5.36 17.46
N SER A 4 -20.76 -6.11 18.07
CA SER A 4 -21.46 -7.22 17.41
C SER A 4 -22.31 -6.75 16.24
N ASP A 5 -23.07 -5.64 16.39
CA ASP A 5 -23.85 -5.04 15.29
C ASP A 5 -22.92 -4.66 14.12
N ARG A 6 -21.71 -4.21 14.45
CA ARG A 6 -20.71 -3.82 13.46
C ARG A 6 -20.13 -5.06 12.76
N ILE A 7 -19.84 -6.13 13.48
CA ILE A 7 -19.41 -7.41 12.88
C ILE A 7 -20.49 -7.94 11.95
N GLU A 8 -21.76 -7.97 12.36
CA GLU A 8 -22.87 -8.41 11.49
C GLU A 8 -23.04 -7.54 10.25
N LEU A 9 -22.76 -6.23 10.35
CA LEU A 9 -22.80 -5.33 9.20
C LEU A 9 -21.63 -5.57 8.23
N PHE A 10 -20.43 -5.85 8.75
CA PHE A 10 -19.19 -5.91 7.97
C PHE A 10 -18.77 -7.32 7.56
N ILE A 11 -19.27 -8.38 8.19
CA ILE A 11 -18.87 -9.77 7.96
C ILE A 11 -20.10 -10.59 7.58
N ASP A 12 -19.92 -11.58 6.69
CA ASP A 12 -21.03 -12.42 6.28
C ASP A 12 -21.41 -13.42 7.40
N PRO A 13 -22.72 -13.73 7.56
CA PRO A 13 -23.18 -14.69 8.55
C PRO A 13 -22.44 -16.04 8.45
N GLY A 14 -21.98 -16.53 9.60
CA GLY A 14 -21.27 -17.81 9.73
C GLY A 14 -19.81 -17.80 9.29
N THR A 15 -19.22 -16.64 9.01
CA THR A 15 -17.79 -16.53 8.62
C THR A 15 -16.91 -15.83 9.63
N TRP A 16 -17.52 -15.27 10.68
CA TRP A 16 -16.78 -14.63 11.75
C TRP A 16 -16.05 -15.71 12.56
N GLU A 17 -14.73 -15.67 12.50
CA GLU A 17 -13.85 -16.47 13.36
C GLU A 17 -13.23 -15.51 14.38
N PRO A 18 -13.78 -15.46 15.61
CA PRO A 18 -13.25 -14.60 16.64
C PRO A 18 -11.85 -15.05 17.07
N MET A 19 -11.05 -14.10 17.50
CA MET A 19 -9.71 -14.30 18.05
C MET A 19 -9.70 -13.76 19.48
N ASP A 20 -8.85 -14.33 20.33
CA ASP A 20 -8.56 -13.82 21.68
C ASP A 20 -9.81 -13.68 22.59
N GLU A 21 -10.85 -14.50 22.41
CA GLU A 21 -12.11 -14.39 23.18
C GLU A 21 -11.93 -14.62 24.69
N ASP A 22 -10.89 -15.36 25.06
CA ASP A 22 -10.49 -15.65 26.43
C ASP A 22 -9.70 -14.51 27.10
N MET A 23 -9.37 -13.46 26.36
CA MET A 23 -8.69 -12.28 26.89
C MET A 23 -9.63 -11.48 27.79
N VAL A 24 -9.18 -11.18 29.00
CA VAL A 24 -9.93 -10.41 30.00
C VAL A 24 -9.06 -9.30 30.58
N SER A 25 -9.65 -8.10 30.70
CA SER A 25 -9.05 -7.00 31.46
C SER A 25 -8.87 -7.38 32.93
N THR A 26 -7.65 -7.22 33.44
CA THR A 26 -7.33 -7.26 34.87
C THR A 26 -7.20 -5.83 35.41
N ASP A 27 -7.22 -5.66 36.73
CA ASP A 27 -6.92 -4.37 37.41
C ASP A 27 -5.61 -4.51 38.20
N PRO A 28 -4.47 -4.42 37.53
CA PRO A 28 -3.21 -4.84 38.12
C PRO A 28 -2.70 -3.82 39.17
N ILE A 29 -3.08 -2.55 39.02
CA ILE A 29 -2.65 -1.42 39.86
C ILE A 29 -3.66 -1.04 40.94
N GLU A 30 -4.70 -1.85 41.15
CA GLU A 30 -5.81 -1.58 42.08
C GLU A 30 -6.38 -0.17 41.89
N PHE A 31 -6.80 0.15 40.66
CA PHE A 31 -7.22 1.51 40.30
C PHE A 31 -8.50 1.91 41.05
N HIS A 32 -8.34 2.76 42.06
CA HIS A 32 -9.43 3.36 42.81
C HIS A 32 -9.85 4.70 42.19
N SER A 33 -11.06 4.75 41.63
CA SER A 33 -11.72 6.03 41.32
C SER A 33 -12.49 6.54 42.55
N GLU A 34 -12.72 7.85 42.66
CA GLU A 34 -13.47 8.45 43.78
C GLU A 34 -14.93 7.95 43.88
N GLU A 35 -15.47 7.41 42.78
CA GLU A 35 -16.86 6.94 42.70
C GLU A 35 -16.97 5.43 42.91
N GLU A 36 -16.20 4.61 42.19
CA GLU A 36 -16.28 3.14 42.22
C GLU A 36 -14.94 2.45 41.89
N PRO A 37 -14.64 1.25 42.44
CA PRO A 37 -13.49 0.44 42.05
C PRO A 37 -13.52 0.05 40.56
N TYR A 38 -12.37 0.06 39.88
CA TYR A 38 -12.31 -0.27 38.45
C TYR A 38 -12.74 -1.71 38.15
N ILE A 39 -12.41 -2.67 39.02
CA ILE A 39 -12.81 -4.07 38.88
C ILE A 39 -14.34 -4.26 38.89
N ASP A 40 -15.06 -3.43 39.65
CA ASP A 40 -16.52 -3.46 39.71
C ASP A 40 -17.12 -2.92 38.41
N ARG A 41 -16.49 -1.89 37.83
CA ARG A 41 -16.85 -1.39 36.50
C ARG A 41 -16.63 -2.43 35.41
N ILE A 42 -15.49 -3.11 35.38
CA ILE A 42 -15.22 -4.20 34.44
C ILE A 42 -16.31 -5.27 34.57
N SER A 43 -16.55 -5.75 35.79
CA SER A 43 -17.55 -6.77 36.09
C SER A 43 -18.97 -6.35 35.71
N PHE A 44 -19.30 -5.07 35.89
CA PHE A 44 -20.59 -4.51 35.45
C PHE A 44 -20.71 -4.53 33.93
N TYR A 45 -19.70 -4.05 33.19
CA TYR A 45 -19.74 -4.00 31.74
C TYR A 45 -19.73 -5.40 31.12
N GLN A 46 -18.90 -6.33 31.61
CA GLN A 46 -18.89 -7.72 31.14
C GLN A 46 -20.26 -8.40 31.31
N ARG A 47 -20.93 -8.20 32.45
CA ARG A 47 -22.30 -8.70 32.67
C ARG A 47 -23.33 -8.03 31.76
N LYS A 48 -23.16 -6.74 31.47
CA LYS A 48 -24.08 -5.97 30.62
C LYS A 48 -23.93 -6.30 29.14
N THR A 49 -22.71 -6.51 28.65
CA THR A 49 -22.41 -6.73 27.23
C THR A 49 -22.30 -8.21 26.87
N GLY A 50 -21.99 -9.07 27.83
CA GLY A 50 -21.63 -10.46 27.59
C GLY A 50 -20.24 -10.64 26.97
N LEU A 51 -19.46 -9.57 26.84
CA LEU A 51 -18.10 -9.58 26.28
C LEU A 51 -17.07 -9.57 27.40
N THR A 52 -15.97 -10.29 27.19
CA THR A 52 -14.81 -10.34 28.10
C THR A 52 -13.97 -9.06 28.06
N GLU A 53 -13.93 -8.40 26.90
CA GLU A 53 -13.17 -7.17 26.64
C GLU A 53 -13.97 -6.15 25.79
N ALA A 54 -13.57 -4.88 25.82
CA ALA A 54 -14.15 -3.80 25.02
C ALA A 54 -13.78 -3.87 23.53
N VAL A 55 -12.74 -4.65 23.18
CA VAL A 55 -12.27 -4.86 21.81
C VAL A 55 -12.57 -6.30 21.40
N GLN A 56 -13.06 -6.49 20.18
CA GLN A 56 -13.19 -7.80 19.55
C GLN A 56 -12.26 -7.87 18.35
N THR A 57 -11.49 -8.95 18.25
CA THR A 57 -10.61 -9.28 17.12
C THR A 57 -11.11 -10.54 16.43
N GLY A 58 -10.81 -10.68 15.14
CA GLY A 58 -11.25 -11.83 14.36
C GLY A 58 -11.11 -11.61 12.87
N VAL A 59 -11.35 -12.68 12.12
CA VAL A 59 -11.32 -12.67 10.65
C VAL A 59 -12.70 -13.02 10.08
N GLY A 60 -12.93 -12.64 8.83
CA GLY A 60 -14.14 -13.02 8.12
C GLY A 60 -13.93 -13.03 6.61
N GLU A 61 -14.91 -13.59 5.88
CA GLU A 61 -14.71 -13.98 4.48
C GLU A 61 -15.46 -13.11 3.47
N LYS A 62 -16.02 -11.98 3.88
CA LYS A 62 -16.99 -11.21 3.06
C LYS A 62 -16.51 -10.87 1.66
N ILE A 63 -15.27 -10.39 1.51
CA ILE A 63 -14.73 -10.03 0.19
C ILE A 63 -14.52 -11.27 -0.68
N THR A 64 -13.95 -12.34 -0.12
CA THR A 64 -13.77 -13.62 -0.81
C THR A 64 -15.11 -14.19 -1.26
N ARG A 65 -16.09 -14.27 -0.36
CA ARG A 65 -17.44 -14.79 -0.66
C ARG A 65 -18.18 -13.92 -1.67
N LEU A 66 -18.00 -12.60 -1.62
CA LEU A 66 -18.55 -11.70 -2.65
C LEU A 66 -18.00 -12.05 -4.04
N ILE A 67 -16.69 -12.25 -4.16
CA ILE A 67 -16.03 -12.62 -5.43
C ILE A 67 -16.48 -14.01 -5.89
N GLU A 68 -16.53 -15.00 -5.00
CA GLU A 68 -17.00 -16.35 -5.31
C GLU A 68 -18.48 -16.37 -5.71
N TYR A 69 -19.32 -15.60 -5.01
CA TYR A 69 -20.73 -15.44 -5.34
C TYR A 69 -20.89 -14.82 -6.73
N ALA A 70 -20.14 -13.76 -7.03
CA ALA A 70 -20.13 -13.14 -8.34
C ALA A 70 -19.61 -14.10 -9.43
N THR A 71 -18.59 -14.90 -9.12
CA THR A 71 -18.07 -15.97 -10.00
C THR A 71 -19.16 -16.99 -10.34
N ASN A 72 -19.88 -17.47 -9.32
CA ASN A 72 -20.93 -18.49 -9.47
C ASN A 72 -22.14 -17.96 -10.26
N ARG A 73 -22.48 -16.68 -10.08
CA ARG A 73 -23.60 -16.03 -10.78
C ARG A 73 -23.20 -15.33 -12.08
N SER A 74 -21.91 -15.38 -12.45
CA SER A 74 -21.36 -14.68 -13.62
C SER A 74 -21.68 -13.18 -13.63
N LEU A 75 -21.56 -12.54 -12.47
CA LEU A 75 -21.80 -11.11 -12.28
C LEU A 75 -20.50 -10.33 -12.35
N HIS A 76 -20.57 -9.10 -12.84
CA HIS A 76 -19.47 -8.14 -12.76
C HIS A 76 -19.32 -7.56 -11.35
N VAL A 77 -18.09 -7.23 -10.95
CA VAL A 77 -17.75 -6.77 -9.61
C VAL A 77 -17.20 -5.35 -9.66
N ILE A 78 -17.67 -4.51 -8.75
CA ILE A 78 -17.08 -3.20 -8.48
C ILE A 78 -16.79 -3.15 -6.98
N ILE A 79 -15.54 -2.90 -6.59
CA ILE A 79 -15.14 -2.77 -5.19
C ILE A 79 -14.62 -1.36 -4.96
N VAL A 80 -15.20 -0.68 -3.97
CA VAL A 80 -14.69 0.60 -3.47
C VAL A 80 -13.79 0.31 -2.26
N CYS A 81 -12.52 0.65 -2.39
CA CYS A 81 -11.48 0.35 -1.43
C CYS A 81 -11.21 1.56 -0.54
N ALA A 82 -11.20 1.33 0.77
CA ALA A 82 -10.70 2.27 1.78
C ALA A 82 -10.05 1.45 2.91
N SER A 83 -8.80 1.75 3.27
CA SER A 83 -8.10 1.12 4.38
C SER A 83 -7.02 2.03 4.98
N GLY A 84 -6.87 1.93 6.31
CA GLY A 84 -5.88 2.69 7.08
C GLY A 84 -4.49 2.04 7.17
N GLY A 85 -4.28 0.86 6.55
CA GLY A 85 -2.99 0.18 6.47
C GLY A 85 -2.94 -1.13 7.25
N ALA A 86 -1.82 -1.83 7.14
CA ALA A 86 -1.59 -3.06 7.88
C ALA A 86 -1.27 -2.72 9.34
N ARG A 87 -2.14 -3.14 10.27
CA ARG A 87 -1.85 -3.08 11.70
C ARG A 87 -1.02 -4.30 12.08
N MET A 88 0.17 -4.07 12.63
CA MET A 88 1.11 -5.16 12.99
C MET A 88 0.51 -6.15 14.00
N GLN A 89 -0.52 -5.74 14.73
CA GLN A 89 -1.29 -6.56 15.66
C GLN A 89 -2.10 -7.68 14.98
N GLU A 90 -2.40 -7.56 13.69
CA GLU A 90 -3.18 -8.56 12.94
C GLU A 90 -2.33 -9.76 12.48
N GLY A 91 -1.01 -9.72 12.71
CA GLY A 91 -0.09 -10.84 12.52
C GLY A 91 -0.06 -11.42 11.11
N SER A 92 0.41 -12.68 11.00
CA SER A 92 0.49 -13.42 9.73
C SER A 92 -0.88 -13.80 9.16
N LEU A 93 -1.92 -13.87 10.01
CA LEU A 93 -3.30 -14.14 9.59
C LEU A 93 -3.83 -13.09 8.62
N SER A 94 -3.53 -11.81 8.84
CA SER A 94 -3.89 -10.73 7.91
C SER A 94 -3.34 -10.94 6.49
N LEU A 95 -2.09 -11.42 6.39
CA LEU A 95 -1.43 -11.70 5.11
C LEU A 95 -2.08 -12.89 4.39
N MET A 96 -2.52 -13.92 5.12
CA MET A 96 -3.20 -15.06 4.53
C MET A 96 -4.58 -14.70 3.96
N GLN A 97 -5.29 -13.75 4.58
CA GLN A 97 -6.55 -13.23 4.01
C GLN A 97 -6.32 -12.57 2.64
N MET A 98 -5.22 -11.83 2.48
CA MET A 98 -4.86 -11.26 1.17
C MET A 98 -4.64 -12.35 0.12
N ALA A 99 -3.88 -13.40 0.46
CA ALA A 99 -3.62 -14.50 -0.47
C ALA A 99 -4.91 -15.20 -0.90
N LYS A 100 -5.83 -15.44 0.04
CA LYS A 100 -7.16 -16.02 -0.21
C LYS A 100 -7.96 -15.16 -1.19
N ILE A 101 -8.07 -13.86 -0.95
CA ILE A 101 -8.83 -12.94 -1.81
C ILE A 101 -8.20 -12.85 -3.22
N SER A 102 -6.86 -12.78 -3.30
CA SER A 102 -6.14 -12.75 -4.57
C SER A 102 -6.37 -14.02 -5.40
N SER A 103 -6.41 -15.20 -4.75
CA SER A 103 -6.73 -16.46 -5.42
C SER A 103 -8.16 -16.47 -5.97
N ALA A 104 -9.15 -16.00 -5.20
CA ALA A 104 -10.52 -15.91 -5.66
C ALA A 104 -10.66 -14.93 -6.85
N SER A 105 -9.94 -13.80 -6.79
CA SER A 105 -9.90 -12.80 -7.87
C SER A 105 -9.27 -13.36 -9.15
N TYR A 106 -8.23 -14.19 -9.02
CA TYR A 106 -7.58 -14.85 -10.15
C TYR A 106 -8.54 -15.80 -10.87
N ASP A 107 -9.28 -16.62 -10.13
CA ASP A 107 -10.26 -17.54 -10.70
C ASP A 107 -11.41 -16.80 -11.39
N TYR A 108 -11.90 -15.72 -10.76
CA TYR A 108 -12.94 -14.85 -11.31
C TYR A 108 -12.54 -14.23 -12.67
N GLN A 109 -11.33 -13.66 -12.77
CA GLN A 109 -10.85 -13.02 -14.00
C GLN A 109 -10.36 -14.03 -15.04
N SER A 110 -9.47 -14.94 -14.65
CA SER A 110 -8.77 -15.82 -15.60
C SER A 110 -9.63 -16.98 -16.09
N LYS A 111 -10.39 -17.63 -15.19
CA LYS A 111 -11.19 -18.81 -15.55
C LYS A 111 -12.55 -18.43 -16.11
N LYS A 112 -13.21 -17.41 -15.53
CA LYS A 112 -14.55 -16.99 -15.95
C LYS A 112 -14.58 -15.78 -16.88
N LYS A 113 -13.47 -15.04 -17.04
CA LYS A 113 -13.37 -13.84 -17.89
C LYS A 113 -14.41 -12.77 -17.52
N LEU A 114 -14.69 -12.65 -16.23
CA LEU A 114 -15.62 -11.64 -15.70
C LEU A 114 -14.88 -10.36 -15.35
N PHE A 115 -15.53 -9.24 -15.60
CA PHE A 115 -14.97 -7.91 -15.42
C PHE A 115 -15.01 -7.44 -13.96
N TYR A 116 -13.90 -6.88 -13.48
CA TYR A 116 -13.70 -6.35 -12.13
C TYR A 116 -13.16 -4.91 -12.18
N VAL A 117 -13.88 -3.98 -11.54
CA VAL A 117 -13.41 -2.59 -11.32
C VAL A 117 -13.06 -2.36 -9.86
N SER A 118 -11.87 -1.85 -9.61
CA SER A 118 -11.46 -1.37 -8.28
C SER A 118 -11.46 0.16 -8.26
N ILE A 119 -12.10 0.73 -7.23
CA ILE A 119 -12.14 2.18 -6.99
C ILE A 119 -11.39 2.46 -5.68
N LEU A 120 -10.22 3.09 -5.78
CA LEU A 120 -9.34 3.41 -4.66
C LEU A 120 -9.74 4.77 -4.08
N THR A 121 -10.16 4.78 -2.82
CA THR A 121 -10.51 5.99 -2.07
C THR A 121 -9.45 6.31 -1.01
N SER A 122 -9.51 7.50 -0.41
CA SER A 122 -8.49 7.94 0.56
C SER A 122 -8.87 7.57 2.01
N PRO A 123 -7.98 6.91 2.77
CA PRO A 123 -6.76 6.22 2.35
C PRO A 123 -7.06 4.81 1.82
N THR A 124 -6.22 4.29 0.93
CA THR A 124 -6.18 2.86 0.58
C THR A 124 -4.75 2.36 0.74
N THR A 125 -4.49 1.65 1.84
CA THR A 125 -3.14 1.19 2.17
C THR A 125 -3.00 -0.25 2.66
N GLY A 126 -1.76 -0.74 2.74
CA GLY A 126 -1.45 -2.05 3.29
C GLY A 126 -2.02 -3.19 2.47
N GLY A 127 -2.68 -4.13 3.15
CA GLY A 127 -3.14 -5.37 2.54
C GLY A 127 -4.20 -5.19 1.45
N VAL A 128 -5.01 -4.14 1.53
CA VAL A 128 -6.01 -3.84 0.48
C VAL A 128 -5.33 -3.44 -0.82
N THR A 129 -4.38 -2.51 -0.76
CA THR A 129 -3.59 -2.08 -1.93
C THR A 129 -2.80 -3.23 -2.54
N ALA A 130 -2.23 -4.10 -1.71
CA ALA A 130 -1.45 -5.24 -2.17
C ALA A 130 -2.29 -6.48 -2.55
N SER A 131 -3.62 -6.39 -2.50
CA SER A 131 -4.52 -7.47 -2.91
C SER A 131 -5.62 -6.92 -3.83
N PHE A 132 -6.89 -7.10 -3.48
CA PHE A 132 -8.03 -6.79 -4.34
C PHE A 132 -8.05 -5.35 -4.83
N GLY A 133 -7.48 -4.38 -4.10
CA GLY A 133 -7.39 -2.99 -4.55
C GLY A 133 -6.66 -2.83 -5.88
N MET A 134 -5.59 -3.58 -6.13
CA MET A 134 -4.77 -3.47 -7.36
C MET A 134 -4.98 -4.63 -8.34
N LEU A 135 -5.91 -5.54 -8.06
CA LEU A 135 -6.20 -6.69 -8.91
C LEU A 135 -7.41 -6.49 -9.84
N GLY A 136 -7.91 -5.26 -9.97
CA GLY A 136 -8.99 -4.92 -10.91
C GLY A 136 -8.53 -4.91 -12.36
N ASP A 137 -9.41 -5.29 -13.29
CA ASP A 137 -9.22 -5.08 -14.72
C ASP A 137 -9.13 -3.58 -15.04
N ILE A 138 -9.94 -2.77 -14.35
CA ILE A 138 -9.83 -1.31 -14.33
C ILE A 138 -9.66 -0.85 -12.88
N ILE A 139 -8.65 -0.02 -12.66
CA ILE A 139 -8.37 0.60 -11.37
C ILE A 139 -8.57 2.11 -11.52
N ILE A 140 -9.48 2.66 -10.73
CA ILE A 140 -9.80 4.10 -10.70
C ILE A 140 -9.41 4.60 -9.31
N ALA A 141 -8.69 5.71 -9.22
CA ALA A 141 -8.43 6.37 -7.94
C ALA A 141 -9.23 7.67 -7.84
N GLU A 142 -9.78 7.96 -6.66
CA GLU A 142 -10.30 9.29 -6.38
C GLU A 142 -9.17 10.33 -6.48
N PRO A 143 -9.45 11.54 -6.97
CA PRO A 143 -8.46 12.60 -7.03
C PRO A 143 -7.81 12.86 -5.66
N ASN A 144 -6.48 12.87 -5.62
CA ASN A 144 -5.69 13.05 -4.39
C ASN A 144 -5.85 11.94 -3.33
N ALA A 145 -6.35 10.75 -3.68
CA ALA A 145 -6.41 9.63 -2.75
C ALA A 145 -5.02 9.18 -2.29
N TYR A 146 -4.85 8.95 -0.98
CA TYR A 146 -3.62 8.44 -0.43
C TYR A 146 -3.54 6.92 -0.60
N ILE A 147 -2.69 6.46 -1.52
CA ILE A 147 -2.51 5.05 -1.87
C ILE A 147 -1.05 4.62 -1.55
N ALA A 148 -0.85 3.63 -0.68
CA ALA A 148 0.50 3.20 -0.25
C ALA A 148 0.51 1.81 0.39
N PHE A 149 1.62 1.07 0.40
CA PHE A 149 1.69 -0.22 1.11
C PHE A 149 1.99 -0.07 2.62
N ALA A 150 3.17 0.41 3.01
CA ALA A 150 3.57 0.48 4.43
C ALA A 150 4.38 1.74 4.79
N ALA A 151 5.22 2.23 3.89
CA ALA A 151 5.95 3.49 4.03
C ALA A 151 6.17 4.05 2.62
N ASN A 152 5.58 5.21 2.32
CA ASN A 152 5.68 5.79 0.98
C ASN A 152 7.05 6.47 0.79
N LYS A 153 7.89 5.90 -0.07
CA LYS A 153 8.99 6.65 -0.70
C LYS A 153 8.61 6.95 -2.15
N PRO A 154 8.91 8.14 -2.66
CA PRO A 154 8.71 8.40 -4.08
C PRO A 154 9.61 7.44 -4.87
N VAL A 155 9.01 6.73 -5.82
CA VAL A 155 9.72 6.01 -6.88
C VAL A 155 9.35 6.70 -8.17
N ASP A 156 10.35 7.11 -8.91
CA ASP A 156 10.17 7.84 -10.15
C ASP A 156 10.54 6.94 -11.33
N ILE A 157 9.81 7.09 -12.42
CA ILE A 157 9.99 6.32 -13.64
C ILE A 157 9.95 7.25 -14.85
N GLU A 158 11.06 7.27 -15.58
CA GLU A 158 11.18 8.00 -16.83
C GLU A 158 11.12 7.01 -17.99
N VAL A 159 10.18 7.23 -18.90
CA VAL A 159 10.06 6.48 -20.16
C VAL A 159 9.85 7.47 -21.31
N PRO A 160 10.24 7.12 -22.55
CA PRO A 160 9.92 7.95 -23.71
C PRO A 160 8.40 8.10 -23.84
N GLN A 161 7.96 9.29 -24.27
CA GLN A 161 6.54 9.55 -24.52
C GLN A 161 5.94 8.57 -25.55
N ALA A 162 6.71 8.23 -26.58
CA ALA A 162 6.31 7.31 -27.62
C ALA A 162 7.50 6.48 -28.12
N VAL A 163 7.21 5.26 -28.53
CA VAL A 163 8.17 4.34 -29.14
C VAL A 163 7.61 3.72 -30.40
N LEU A 164 8.48 3.46 -31.37
CA LEU A 164 8.16 2.71 -32.57
C LEU A 164 8.09 1.21 -32.26
N PRO A 165 7.38 0.39 -33.06
CA PRO A 165 7.42 -1.06 -32.91
C PRO A 165 8.82 -1.62 -33.13
N ASN A 166 9.12 -2.76 -32.49
CA ASN A 166 10.40 -3.49 -32.61
C ASN A 166 11.65 -2.62 -32.35
N THR A 167 11.56 -1.72 -31.37
CA THR A 167 12.62 -0.77 -31.02
C THR A 167 12.99 -0.94 -29.55
N VAL A 168 14.31 -0.98 -29.26
CA VAL A 168 14.80 -0.97 -27.88
C VAL A 168 14.74 0.45 -27.34
N PHE A 169 14.14 0.62 -26.17
CA PHE A 169 14.11 1.88 -25.43
C PHE A 169 14.51 1.66 -23.97
N GLU A 170 14.89 2.76 -23.32
CA GLU A 170 15.32 2.74 -21.92
C GLU A 170 14.18 3.22 -21.03
N ALA A 171 13.83 2.40 -20.03
CA ALA A 171 12.99 2.81 -18.91
C ALA A 171 13.89 3.01 -17.69
N VAL A 172 13.93 4.22 -17.17
CA VAL A 172 14.83 4.62 -16.08
C VAL A 172 14.03 4.69 -14.79
N VAL A 173 14.38 3.88 -13.81
CA VAL A 173 13.72 3.84 -12.50
C VAL A 173 14.64 4.45 -11.45
N ARG A 174 14.18 5.51 -10.79
CA ARG A 174 14.91 6.21 -9.72
C ARG A 174 14.25 5.91 -8.38
N ILE A 175 15.06 5.44 -7.43
CA ILE A 175 14.62 5.22 -6.04
C ILE A 175 15.44 6.15 -5.13
N PRO A 176 14.99 7.40 -4.92
CA PRO A 176 15.69 8.38 -4.10
C PRO A 176 15.94 7.87 -2.68
N TYR A 177 17.11 8.19 -2.16
CA TYR A 177 17.53 7.78 -0.83
C TYR A 177 18.51 8.79 -0.26
N ASP A 178 18.29 9.16 0.99
CA ASP A 178 19.21 10.03 1.72
C ASP A 178 20.46 9.24 2.10
N MET A 179 21.58 9.57 1.44
CA MET A 179 22.86 8.91 1.64
C MET A 179 23.51 9.26 2.99
N GLN A 180 22.99 10.26 3.71
CA GLN A 180 23.43 10.59 5.07
C GLN A 180 22.84 9.64 6.11
N LEU A 181 21.70 9.00 5.80
CA LEU A 181 21.02 8.06 6.70
C LEU A 181 21.63 6.66 6.60
N LYS A 182 22.34 6.25 7.66
CA LYS A 182 22.95 4.92 7.78
C LYS A 182 21.91 3.88 8.18
N GLN A 183 21.79 2.84 7.37
CA GLN A 183 20.89 1.72 7.66
C GLN A 183 21.58 0.68 8.55
N VAL A 184 20.83 0.10 9.47
CA VAL A 184 21.30 -0.98 10.34
C VAL A 184 21.53 -2.27 9.54
N LEU A 185 22.82 -2.67 9.46
CA LEU A 185 23.27 -3.97 8.93
C LEU A 185 22.68 -4.32 7.55
N ALA A 186 22.92 -3.45 6.56
CA ALA A 186 22.38 -3.60 5.21
C ALA A 186 23.36 -4.29 4.24
N ASN A 187 23.14 -5.58 3.97
CA ASN A 187 23.72 -6.28 2.81
C ASN A 187 22.60 -6.62 1.83
N GLY A 188 22.20 -5.64 1.00
CA GLY A 188 21.24 -5.88 -0.09
C GLY A 188 21.90 -6.64 -1.26
N PRO A 189 21.10 -7.25 -2.16
CA PRO A 189 21.62 -7.98 -3.32
C PRO A 189 22.34 -7.07 -4.32
N ILE A 190 22.01 -5.77 -4.32
CA ILE A 190 22.61 -4.75 -5.18
C ILE A 190 23.03 -3.56 -4.30
N PRO A 191 24.27 -3.03 -4.42
CA PRO A 191 24.70 -1.87 -3.65
C PRO A 191 23.93 -0.60 -4.03
N GLY A 192 23.07 -0.11 -3.14
CA GLY A 192 22.23 1.08 -3.41
C GLY A 192 23.01 2.37 -3.65
N GLN A 193 24.27 2.46 -3.21
CA GLN A 193 25.15 3.60 -3.51
C GLN A 193 25.57 3.66 -4.99
N LYS A 194 25.67 2.48 -5.64
CA LYS A 194 26.05 2.36 -7.04
C LYS A 194 24.84 2.37 -7.97
N TYR A 195 23.70 1.90 -7.48
CA TYR A 195 22.47 1.72 -8.26
C TYR A 195 21.30 2.47 -7.59
N SER A 196 21.39 3.80 -7.54
CA SER A 196 20.25 4.68 -7.21
C SER A 196 19.26 4.80 -8.38
N GLU A 197 19.76 4.56 -9.58
CA GLU A 197 19.05 4.58 -10.85
C GLU A 197 19.29 3.23 -11.53
N ILE A 198 18.22 2.62 -12.01
CA ILE A 198 18.26 1.35 -12.73
C ILE A 198 17.67 1.59 -14.11
N VAL A 199 18.47 1.30 -15.14
CA VAL A 199 18.06 1.42 -16.53
C VAL A 199 17.64 0.04 -17.05
N PHE A 200 16.40 -0.06 -17.52
CA PHE A 200 15.85 -1.26 -18.12
C PHE A 200 15.83 -1.11 -19.64
N PRO A 201 16.59 -1.93 -20.39
CA PRO A 201 16.46 -1.99 -21.84
C PRO A 201 15.23 -2.83 -22.20
N ILE A 202 14.17 -2.18 -22.68
CA ILE A 202 12.90 -2.81 -23.05
C ILE A 202 12.75 -2.80 -24.57
N LEU A 203 12.38 -3.95 -25.14
CA LEU A 203 12.04 -4.06 -26.57
C LEU A 203 10.53 -3.87 -26.75
N SER A 204 10.13 -2.87 -27.54
CA SER A 204 8.72 -2.65 -27.88
C SER A 204 8.20 -3.77 -28.80
N PRO A 205 6.95 -4.23 -28.62
CA PRO A 205 6.35 -5.24 -29.48
C PRO A 205 6.01 -4.69 -30.87
N ASP A 206 5.80 -5.59 -31.83
CA ASP A 206 5.37 -5.25 -33.19
C ASP A 206 3.96 -5.79 -33.48
N PRO A 207 2.93 -4.93 -33.57
CA PRO A 207 1.55 -5.31 -33.95
C PRO A 207 1.43 -6.03 -35.30
N ALA A 208 2.40 -5.88 -36.21
CA ALA A 208 2.39 -6.60 -37.48
C ALA A 208 2.66 -8.10 -37.30
N THR A 209 3.40 -8.48 -36.26
CA THR A 209 3.74 -9.87 -35.95
C THR A 209 2.86 -10.46 -34.84
N LYS A 210 2.46 -9.64 -33.86
CA LYS A 210 1.65 -10.03 -32.69
C LYS A 210 0.25 -9.42 -32.78
N LYS A 211 -0.76 -10.27 -33.06
CA LYS A 211 -2.14 -9.82 -33.30
C LYS A 211 -2.89 -9.32 -32.06
N ASP A 212 -2.40 -9.68 -30.88
CA ASP A 212 -2.91 -9.27 -29.56
C ASP A 212 -2.38 -7.91 -29.11
N VAL A 213 -1.43 -7.34 -29.85
CA VAL A 213 -0.84 -6.03 -29.56
C VAL A 213 -1.38 -4.99 -30.54
N HIS A 214 -1.76 -3.82 -30.02
CA HIS A 214 -2.31 -2.72 -30.82
C HIS A 214 -1.56 -1.40 -30.59
N PHE A 215 -1.62 -0.49 -31.56
CA PHE A 215 -1.07 0.87 -31.42
C PHE A 215 -1.96 1.73 -30.51
N LEU A 216 -1.63 1.72 -29.22
CA LEU A 216 -2.35 2.37 -28.13
C LEU A 216 -1.36 3.01 -27.14
N LYS A 217 -1.92 3.72 -26.16
CA LYS A 217 -1.20 4.18 -24.97
C LYS A 217 -1.28 3.07 -23.90
N TYR A 218 -0.13 2.64 -23.39
CA TYR A 218 -0.01 1.58 -22.39
C TYR A 218 0.52 2.14 -21.07
N PRO A 219 0.00 1.69 -19.93
CA PRO A 219 0.58 1.99 -18.63
C PRO A 219 1.81 1.11 -18.36
N ILE A 220 2.78 1.65 -17.63
CA ILE A 220 3.93 0.95 -17.06
C ILE A 220 3.91 1.21 -15.55
N TYR A 221 3.84 0.13 -14.78
CA TYR A 221 3.86 0.19 -13.32
C TYR A 221 5.22 -0.28 -12.81
N VAL A 222 5.78 0.46 -11.85
CA VAL A 222 7.02 0.09 -11.17
C VAL A 222 6.83 0.09 -9.66
N GLY A 223 7.42 -0.93 -9.03
CA GLY A 223 7.58 -0.99 -7.58
C GLY A 223 9.06 -1.03 -7.23
N GLY A 224 9.48 -0.21 -6.29
CA GLY A 224 10.87 -0.11 -5.86
C GLY A 224 10.97 -0.15 -4.35
N ASN A 225 11.68 -1.14 -3.80
CA ASN A 225 12.03 -1.15 -2.38
C ASN A 225 13.49 -0.76 -2.20
N ARG A 226 13.76 0.11 -1.23
CA ARG A 226 15.12 0.39 -0.79
C ARG A 226 15.21 0.32 0.73
N GLY A 227 16.05 -0.60 1.19
CA GLY A 227 16.22 -0.90 2.61
C GLY A 227 15.70 -2.30 2.97
N ARG A 228 15.87 -2.66 4.24
CA ARG A 228 15.51 -3.99 4.77
C ARG A 228 14.06 -3.97 5.27
N GLY A 229 13.37 -5.09 5.08
CA GLY A 229 12.02 -5.28 5.62
C GLY A 229 11.98 -5.40 7.14
N GLN A 230 10.78 -5.26 7.69
CA GLN A 230 10.51 -5.23 9.14
C GLN A 230 10.17 -6.62 9.70
N ILE A 231 9.73 -7.54 8.87
CA ILE A 231 9.19 -8.86 9.25
C ILE A 231 9.80 -9.93 8.35
N TYR A 232 10.15 -11.08 8.91
CA TYR A 232 10.61 -12.26 8.18
C TYR A 232 9.42 -13.16 7.77
N PRO A 233 9.60 -14.06 6.79
CA PRO A 233 8.53 -14.95 6.34
C PRO A 233 7.92 -15.87 7.41
N ASP A 234 8.64 -16.13 8.50
CA ASP A 234 8.16 -16.88 9.67
C ASP A 234 7.31 -16.04 10.64
N GLY A 235 7.11 -14.76 10.34
CA GLY A 235 6.37 -13.80 11.16
C GLY A 235 7.22 -13.11 12.23
N SER A 236 8.49 -13.49 12.39
CA SER A 236 9.37 -12.86 13.37
C SER A 236 9.76 -11.43 12.96
N LYS A 237 9.92 -10.54 13.95
CA LYS A 237 10.36 -9.16 13.73
C LYS A 237 11.85 -9.11 13.39
N SER A 238 12.22 -8.29 12.42
CA SER A 238 13.62 -7.97 12.11
C SER A 238 14.13 -6.86 13.04
N ASN A 239 15.44 -6.70 13.13
CA ASN A 239 16.06 -5.58 13.86
C ASN A 239 15.93 -4.21 13.15
N ASN A 240 15.14 -4.10 12.08
CA ASN A 240 14.84 -2.86 11.38
C ASN A 240 13.39 -2.39 11.63
N THR A 241 12.89 -2.59 12.85
CA THR A 241 11.56 -2.20 13.30
C THR A 241 11.58 -1.78 14.76
N VAL A 242 10.45 -1.26 15.25
CA VAL A 242 10.29 -0.84 16.64
C VAL A 242 9.94 -2.06 17.51
N TYR A 243 10.58 -2.13 18.67
CA TYR A 243 10.26 -3.11 19.71
C TYR A 243 9.44 -2.41 20.79
N ASN A 244 8.31 -3.02 21.13
CA ASN A 244 7.35 -2.51 22.11
C ASN A 244 7.43 -3.34 23.40
N ALA A 245 6.99 -2.75 24.50
CA ALA A 245 6.88 -3.40 25.80
C ALA A 245 5.84 -4.52 25.78
N THR A 246 6.24 -5.72 26.21
CA THR A 246 5.33 -6.88 26.28
C THR A 246 4.37 -6.80 27.48
N THR A 247 4.72 -6.03 28.51
CA THR A 247 3.86 -5.77 29.67
C THR A 247 4.00 -4.32 30.16
N ALA A 248 3.01 -3.85 30.92
CA ALA A 248 3.10 -2.60 31.66
C ALA A 248 3.89 -2.83 32.97
N GLY A 249 4.68 -1.85 33.41
CA GLY A 249 5.45 -2.02 34.63
C GLY A 249 6.59 -1.01 34.78
N ILE A 250 7.52 -1.32 35.69
CA ILE A 250 8.72 -0.52 35.92
C ILE A 250 9.92 -1.25 35.33
N VAL A 251 10.74 -0.54 34.55
CA VAL A 251 11.99 -1.08 34.01
C VAL A 251 12.98 -1.29 35.16
N SER A 252 13.21 -2.54 35.56
CA SER A 252 14.08 -2.85 36.69
C SER A 252 15.56 -2.90 36.30
N ARG A 253 15.87 -3.39 35.09
CA ARG A 253 17.25 -3.59 34.66
C ARG A 253 17.35 -3.63 33.14
N ILE A 254 18.37 -2.97 32.60
CA ILE A 254 18.73 -3.01 31.18
C ILE A 254 20.15 -3.55 31.04
N VAL A 255 20.29 -4.75 30.48
CA VAL A 255 21.59 -5.39 30.23
C VAL A 255 21.94 -5.30 28.75
N ARG A 256 23.10 -4.74 28.42
CA ARG A 256 23.62 -4.72 27.05
C ARG A 256 24.32 -6.05 26.73
N LYS A 257 23.93 -6.71 25.63
CA LYS A 257 24.53 -7.98 25.21
C LYS A 257 25.86 -7.77 24.48
N GLU A 258 26.78 -8.74 24.58
CA GLU A 258 28.13 -8.68 23.96
C GLU A 258 28.10 -8.48 22.43
N LYS A 259 27.11 -9.07 21.74
CA LYS A 259 26.93 -8.93 20.28
C LYS A 259 26.13 -7.69 19.87
N GLY A 260 25.91 -6.77 20.81
CA GLY A 260 24.97 -5.65 20.68
C GLY A 260 23.52 -6.09 20.92
N GLY A 261 22.65 -5.12 21.23
CA GLY A 261 21.28 -5.36 21.68
C GLY A 261 21.10 -5.24 23.19
N TYR A 262 19.87 -5.34 23.64
CA TYR A 262 19.45 -5.09 25.02
C TYR A 262 18.58 -6.23 25.53
N GLU A 263 18.69 -6.50 26.83
CA GLU A 263 17.79 -7.34 27.59
C GLU A 263 17.17 -6.48 28.68
N ILE A 264 15.85 -6.29 28.60
CA ILE A 264 15.12 -5.36 29.44
C ILE A 264 14.23 -6.18 30.35
N THR A 265 14.50 -6.10 31.65
CA THR A 265 13.66 -6.74 32.67
C THR A 265 12.61 -5.74 33.14
N ILE A 266 11.36 -6.03 32.84
CA ILE A 266 10.20 -5.23 33.24
C ILE A 266 9.54 -5.98 34.41
N VAL A 267 9.39 -5.29 35.54
CA VAL A 267 8.67 -5.82 36.68
C VAL A 267 7.25 -5.31 36.58
N ASP A 268 6.31 -6.23 36.43
CA ASP A 268 4.90 -5.88 36.46
C ASP A 268 4.55 -5.26 37.82
N ALA A 269 3.83 -4.14 37.81
CA ALA A 269 3.47 -3.37 39.01
C ALA A 269 2.52 -4.12 39.96
N SER A 270 2.07 -5.31 39.56
CA SER A 270 0.77 -5.84 39.92
C SER A 270 0.83 -7.29 40.41
N GLU A 271 1.54 -8.12 39.65
CA GLU A 271 1.74 -9.54 39.96
C GLU A 271 3.18 -9.81 40.45
N GLY A 272 4.08 -8.82 40.40
CA GLY A 272 5.50 -8.98 40.73
C GLY A 272 6.27 -9.90 39.77
N CYS A 273 5.62 -10.37 38.70
CA CYS A 273 6.23 -11.18 37.65
C CYS A 273 7.23 -10.35 36.84
N GLN A 274 8.40 -10.95 36.58
CA GLN A 274 9.44 -10.35 35.76
C GLN A 274 9.32 -10.84 34.33
N VAL A 275 9.08 -9.92 33.40
CA VAL A 275 9.09 -10.19 31.96
C VAL A 275 10.38 -9.67 31.37
N VAL A 276 10.98 -10.46 30.47
CA VAL A 276 12.27 -10.12 29.84
C VAL A 276 12.06 -9.87 28.36
N ASP A 277 12.17 -8.62 27.95
CA ASP A 277 12.11 -8.21 26.56
C ASP A 277 13.52 -8.20 25.95
N ILE A 278 13.69 -8.96 24.86
CA ILE A 278 14.98 -9.09 24.16
C ILE A 278 14.95 -8.25 22.89
N ILE A 279 15.84 -7.26 22.83
CA ILE A 279 15.99 -6.36 21.69
C ILE A 279 17.29 -6.69 20.95
N PRO A 280 17.23 -7.04 19.65
CA PRO A 280 18.44 -7.30 18.87
C PRO A 280 19.26 -6.02 18.62
N PRO A 281 20.52 -6.13 18.18
CA PRO A 281 21.33 -4.97 17.83
C PRO A 281 20.71 -4.17 16.67
N GLY A 282 20.63 -2.85 16.83
CA GLY A 282 20.18 -1.94 15.77
C GLY A 282 19.36 -0.77 16.27
N PRO A 283 18.12 -1.00 16.76
CA PRO A 283 17.28 0.06 17.30
C PRO A 283 17.93 0.72 18.52
N GLU A 284 17.83 2.05 18.62
CA GLU A 284 18.30 2.79 19.80
C GLU A 284 17.24 2.76 20.88
N LEU A 285 17.67 2.63 22.14
CA LEU A 285 16.78 2.56 23.28
C LEU A 285 16.24 3.96 23.64
N LEU A 286 14.94 4.07 23.89
CA LEU A 286 14.29 5.31 24.33
C LEU A 286 14.03 5.36 25.83
N VAL A 287 14.01 4.21 26.48
CA VAL A 287 13.64 4.05 27.89
C VAL A 287 14.86 3.93 28.80
N SER A 288 14.70 4.33 30.06
CA SER A 288 15.73 4.26 31.10
C SER A 288 15.36 3.34 32.26
N GLU A 289 16.35 2.89 33.03
CA GLU A 289 16.09 2.12 34.26
C GLU A 289 15.30 2.97 35.27
N GLY A 290 14.30 2.37 35.91
CA GLY A 290 13.39 3.04 36.83
C GLY A 290 12.20 3.75 36.18
N GLU A 291 12.10 3.74 34.85
CA GLU A 291 10.98 4.35 34.13
C GLU A 291 9.74 3.44 34.18
N SER A 292 8.56 4.05 34.33
CA SER A 292 7.27 3.36 34.22
C SER A 292 6.80 3.36 32.77
N ILE A 293 6.53 2.17 32.24
CA ILE A 293 6.14 1.96 30.85
C ILE A 293 4.78 1.28 30.76
N LYS A 294 4.02 1.61 29.71
CA LYS A 294 2.71 1.01 29.42
C LYS A 294 2.88 -0.21 28.50
N LEU A 295 1.89 -1.10 28.51
CA LEU A 295 1.76 -2.15 27.52
C LEU A 295 1.82 -1.55 26.11
N ASP A 296 2.55 -2.21 25.21
CA ASP A 296 2.76 -1.78 23.83
C ASP A 296 3.48 -0.43 23.63
N GLN A 297 3.99 0.18 24.70
CA GLN A 297 4.82 1.39 24.58
C GLN A 297 6.12 1.06 23.83
N PRO A 298 6.53 1.89 22.85
CA PRO A 298 7.79 1.67 22.14
C PRO A 298 8.98 1.80 23.09
N LEU A 299 9.79 0.75 23.19
CA LEU A 299 11.03 0.72 23.95
C LEU A 299 12.20 1.33 23.15
N THR A 300 12.08 1.32 21.82
CA THR A 300 13.14 1.74 20.91
C THR A 300 12.66 2.79 19.91
N SER A 301 13.60 3.56 19.38
CA SER A 301 13.38 4.39 18.20
C SER A 301 13.12 3.51 16.98
N ASN A 302 12.55 4.09 15.92
CA ASN A 302 12.39 3.41 14.65
C ASN A 302 13.69 3.51 13.83
N PRO A 303 14.47 2.42 13.68
CA PRO A 303 15.71 2.46 12.90
C PRO A 303 15.48 2.46 11.39
N ASN A 304 14.23 2.27 10.94
CA ASN A 304 13.93 2.12 9.53
C ASN A 304 14.04 3.46 8.79
N VAL A 305 15.10 3.58 7.99
CA VAL A 305 15.31 4.67 7.03
C VAL A 305 15.01 4.25 5.58
N GLY A 306 14.56 3.00 5.40
CA GLY A 306 14.16 2.44 4.11
C GLY A 306 12.69 2.70 3.77
N GLY A 307 12.21 2.09 2.69
CA GLY A 307 10.82 2.16 2.28
C GLY A 307 10.56 1.57 0.91
N PHE A 308 9.28 1.33 0.63
CA PHE A 308 8.80 0.84 -0.65
C PHE A 308 7.98 1.93 -1.34
N GLY A 309 8.32 2.22 -2.57
CA GLY A 309 7.58 3.15 -3.40
C GLY A 309 7.00 2.48 -4.63
N GLN A 310 6.00 3.14 -5.19
CA GLN A 310 5.40 2.79 -6.46
C GLN A 310 5.43 4.01 -7.36
N GLY A 311 5.57 3.77 -8.66
CA GLY A 311 5.48 4.79 -9.69
C GLY A 311 4.75 4.23 -10.89
N ASP A 312 4.11 5.10 -11.64
CA ASP A 312 3.44 4.80 -12.88
C ASP A 312 3.90 5.77 -13.98
N ALA A 313 3.96 5.26 -15.19
CA ALA A 313 4.19 6.05 -16.39
C ALA A 313 3.32 5.52 -17.51
N GLU A 314 3.20 6.30 -18.58
CA GLU A 314 2.48 5.87 -19.77
C GLU A 314 3.39 6.00 -20.98
N ILE A 315 3.26 5.05 -21.90
CA ILE A 315 4.03 5.01 -23.14
C ILE A 315 3.10 4.81 -24.33
N VAL A 316 3.32 5.56 -25.41
CA VAL A 316 2.55 5.39 -26.64
C VAL A 316 3.30 4.47 -27.59
N LEU A 317 2.70 3.33 -27.94
CA LEU A 317 3.18 2.52 -29.06
C LEU A 317 2.67 3.16 -30.36
N GLN A 318 3.58 3.81 -31.10
CA GLN A 318 3.24 4.66 -32.23
C GLN A 318 3.47 3.97 -33.57
N ASP A 319 2.53 4.18 -34.49
CA ASP A 319 2.65 3.77 -35.90
C ASP A 319 3.25 4.92 -36.72
N PRO A 320 4.41 4.73 -37.40
CA PRO A 320 5.00 5.71 -38.29
C PRO A 320 4.03 6.27 -39.35
N LEU A 321 3.13 5.44 -39.87
CA LEU A 321 2.19 5.86 -40.92
C LEU A 321 1.17 6.88 -40.41
N ARG A 322 0.76 6.78 -39.14
CA ARG A 322 -0.14 7.77 -38.51
C ARG A 322 0.52 9.14 -38.45
N VAL A 323 1.81 9.19 -38.11
CA VAL A 323 2.58 10.44 -38.03
C VAL A 323 2.79 11.05 -39.41
N GLN A 324 3.14 10.23 -40.41
CA GLN A 324 3.29 10.71 -41.80
C GLN A 324 1.97 11.26 -42.36
N GLY A 325 0.85 10.56 -42.13
CA GLY A 325 -0.48 11.02 -42.51
C GLY A 325 -0.85 12.34 -41.83
N LEU A 326 -0.54 12.48 -40.54
CA LEU A 326 -0.74 13.73 -39.79
C LEU A 326 0.08 14.89 -40.38
N LEU A 327 1.34 14.67 -40.73
CA LEU A 327 2.19 15.72 -41.32
C LEU A 327 1.65 16.19 -42.68
N LEU A 328 1.20 15.27 -43.53
CA LEU A 328 0.57 15.61 -44.81
C LEU A 328 -0.73 16.40 -44.61
N PHE A 329 -1.55 15.99 -43.64
CA PHE A 329 -2.76 16.72 -43.29
C PHE A 329 -2.44 18.14 -42.80
N LEU A 330 -1.49 18.31 -41.88
CA LEU A 330 -1.07 19.62 -41.39
C LEU A 330 -0.53 20.52 -42.51
N ALA A 331 0.27 19.97 -43.43
CA ALA A 331 0.73 20.70 -44.60
C ALA A 331 -0.44 21.16 -45.50
N SER A 332 -1.45 20.31 -45.69
CA SER A 332 -2.65 20.66 -46.46
C SER A 332 -3.47 21.77 -45.79
N VAL A 333 -3.57 21.76 -44.45
CA VAL A 333 -4.26 22.80 -43.67
C VAL A 333 -3.52 24.13 -43.79
N ILE A 334 -2.19 24.13 -43.64
CA ILE A 334 -1.38 25.34 -43.80
C ILE A 334 -1.57 25.92 -45.22
N LEU A 335 -1.53 25.07 -46.24
CA LEU A 335 -1.73 25.48 -47.62
C LEU A 335 -3.12 26.09 -47.85
N ALA A 336 -4.17 25.45 -47.31
CA ALA A 336 -5.54 25.96 -47.38
C ALA A 336 -5.69 27.31 -46.67
N GLN A 337 -5.10 27.47 -45.48
CA GLN A 337 -5.10 28.73 -44.74
C GLN A 337 -4.42 29.85 -45.53
N ILE A 338 -3.27 29.58 -46.14
CA ILE A 338 -2.56 30.53 -47.01
C ILE A 338 -3.47 30.94 -48.18
N PHE A 339 -4.08 29.98 -48.88
CA PHE A 339 -4.96 30.29 -50.00
C PHE A 339 -6.21 31.07 -49.60
N LEU A 340 -6.82 30.77 -48.44
CA LEU A 340 -7.96 31.52 -47.92
C LEU A 340 -7.58 32.98 -47.63
N VAL A 341 -6.43 33.21 -47.00
CA VAL A 341 -5.94 34.57 -46.72
C VAL A 341 -5.60 35.31 -48.02
N LEU A 342 -4.92 34.66 -48.96
CA LEU A 342 -4.62 35.25 -50.26
C LEU A 342 -5.89 35.58 -51.04
N LYS A 343 -6.89 34.69 -51.03
CA LYS A 343 -8.16 34.92 -51.71
C LYS A 343 -8.95 36.07 -51.06
N LYS A 344 -8.98 36.13 -49.74
CA LYS A 344 -9.55 37.26 -48.99
C LYS A 344 -8.86 38.58 -49.40
N LYS A 345 -7.52 38.63 -49.38
CA LYS A 345 -6.74 39.81 -49.78
C LYS A 345 -6.95 40.20 -51.24
N GLN A 346 -7.14 39.24 -52.13
CA GLN A 346 -7.50 39.50 -53.53
C GLN A 346 -8.88 40.16 -53.63
N PHE A 347 -9.87 39.64 -52.90
CA PHE A 347 -11.24 40.17 -52.93
C PHE A 347 -11.36 41.55 -52.27
N GLU A 348 -10.62 41.80 -51.18
CA GLU A 348 -10.53 43.12 -50.54
C GLU A 348 -10.10 44.21 -51.56
N LYS A 349 -9.22 43.89 -52.53
CA LYS A 349 -8.83 44.82 -53.60
C LYS A 349 -9.98 45.14 -54.56
N VAL A 350 -10.86 44.17 -54.85
CA VAL A 350 -12.03 44.37 -55.71
C VAL A 350 -13.06 45.24 -55.00
N GLN A 351 -13.38 44.93 -53.74
CA GLN A 351 -14.28 45.74 -52.91
C GLN A 351 -13.80 47.19 -52.78
N LEU A 352 -12.48 47.40 -52.62
CA LEU A 352 -11.89 48.74 -52.60
C LEU A 352 -12.09 49.50 -53.92
N TYR A 353 -12.07 48.82 -55.06
CA TYR A 353 -12.28 49.43 -56.37
C TYR A 353 -13.75 49.75 -56.63
N GLU A 354 -14.66 48.84 -56.27
CA GLU A 354 -16.10 48.99 -56.49
C GLU A 354 -16.78 49.93 -55.47
N MET A 355 -16.09 50.28 -54.37
CA MET A 355 -16.61 51.07 -53.23
C MET A 355 -17.96 50.56 -52.68
N ASN A 356 -18.25 49.28 -52.91
CA ASN A 356 -19.45 48.60 -52.45
C ASN A 356 -18.99 47.34 -51.71
N PHE A 357 -19.32 47.26 -50.42
CA PHE A 357 -18.75 46.29 -49.49
C PHE A 357 -19.61 45.04 -49.35
#